data_AF-A0A838K1Z1-F1
#
_entry.id   AF-A0A838K1Z1-F1
#
_cell.length_a   1.000
_cell.length_b   1.000
_cell.length_c   1.000
_cell.angle_alpha   90.00
_cell.angle_beta   90.00
_cell.angle_gamma   90.00
#
_symmetry.space_group_name_H-M   'P 1'
#
loop_
_entity.id
_entity.type
_entity.pdbx_description
1 polymer ?
#
loop_
_entity_poly.entity_id
_entity_poly.type
_entity_poly.pdbx_seq_one_letter_code
_entity_poly.pdbx_strand_id
1 'polypeptide(L)'
;MEHAAPGSVVAIVPLKALDSAKGRLATAVNARGRRRIVDRMLRSVLSACDDCASVTDVLVVAGDEPAGRVAAAAGARVLIEPEPGLDAALAAANAAASRARVTLVVAADLPLAT
;
A
#
# COMPACT_ATOMS: atom_id res chain seq x y z
N MET A 1 -3.93 17.01 -6.20
CA MET A 1 -3.91 15.85 -5.29
C MET A 1 -4.96 16.07 -4.23
N GLU A 2 -5.98 15.23 -4.19
CA GLU A 2 -7.05 15.31 -3.20
C GLU A 2 -6.48 14.90 -1.83
N HIS A 3 -6.58 15.80 -0.85
CA HIS A 3 -6.07 15.58 0.50
C HIS A 3 -7.13 14.86 1.33
N ALA A 4 -6.69 14.03 2.28
CA ALA A 4 -7.60 13.37 3.22
C ALA A 4 -8.52 14.40 3.91
N ALA A 5 -9.81 14.09 4.00
CA ALA A 5 -10.79 14.96 4.63
C ALA A 5 -10.45 15.19 6.11
N PRO A 6 -10.70 16.37 6.68
CA PRO A 6 -10.49 16.61 8.11
C PRO A 6 -11.31 15.61 8.94
N GLY A 7 -10.67 14.93 9.90
CA GLY A 7 -11.37 13.95 10.75
C GLY A 7 -11.34 12.50 10.24
N SER A 8 -10.76 12.25 9.06
CA SER A 8 -10.66 10.93 8.43
C SER A 8 -9.75 9.95 9.16
N VAL A 9 -9.99 8.65 8.96
CA VAL A 9 -9.08 7.55 9.29
C VAL A 9 -8.46 7.05 7.99
N VAL A 10 -7.14 7.11 7.87
CA VAL A 10 -6.42 6.74 6.65
C VAL A 10 -5.60 5.49 6.89
N ALA A 11 -5.84 4.44 6.11
CA ALA A 11 -4.99 3.27 6.05
C ALA A 11 -3.80 3.54 5.12
N ILE A 12 -2.58 3.43 5.64
CA ILE A 12 -1.32 3.52 4.89
C ILE A 12 -0.85 2.10 4.60
N VAL A 13 -0.71 1.77 3.32
CA VAL A 13 -0.31 0.43 2.86
C VAL A 13 1.05 0.53 2.16
N PRO A 14 2.17 0.21 2.83
CA PRO A 14 3.49 0.22 2.20
C PRO A 14 3.65 -0.96 1.25
N LEU A 15 3.96 -0.67 -0.01
CA LEU A 15 4.18 -1.63 -1.08
C LEU A 15 5.60 -1.47 -1.64
N LYS A 16 6.51 -2.33 -1.23
CA LYS A 16 7.88 -2.35 -1.76
C LYS A 16 7.90 -2.48 -3.29
N ALA A 17 8.97 -1.97 -3.90
CA ALA A 17 9.29 -2.16 -5.32
C ALA A 17 9.11 -3.63 -5.74
N LEU A 18 8.48 -3.87 -6.89
CA LEU A 18 8.00 -5.22 -7.23
C LEU A 18 9.13 -6.23 -7.41
N ASP A 19 10.30 -5.78 -7.86
CA ASP A 19 11.46 -6.64 -8.07
C ASP A 19 12.14 -7.05 -6.76
N SER A 20 12.06 -6.21 -5.72
CA SER A 20 12.58 -6.50 -4.37
C SER A 20 11.52 -7.09 -3.44
N ALA A 21 10.24 -7.03 -3.81
CA ALA A 21 9.15 -7.56 -3.02
C ALA A 21 9.21 -9.09 -2.91
N LYS A 22 8.98 -9.59 -1.69
CA LYS A 22 8.85 -11.02 -1.38
C LYS A 22 10.07 -11.84 -1.84
N GLY A 23 11.27 -11.32 -1.58
CA GLY A 23 12.54 -12.00 -1.91
C GLY A 23 12.63 -13.44 -1.37
N ARG A 24 11.96 -13.75 -0.25
CA ARG A 24 11.85 -15.12 0.29
C ARG A 24 11.05 -16.09 -0.61
N LEU A 25 10.20 -15.58 -1.52
CA LEU A 25 9.50 -16.37 -2.53
C LEU A 25 10.33 -16.57 -3.81
N ALA A 26 11.46 -15.89 -3.98
CA ALA A 26 12.24 -15.94 -5.22
C ALA A 26 12.79 -17.33 -5.55
N THR A 27 12.97 -18.18 -4.52
CA THR A 27 13.40 -19.58 -4.66
C THR A 27 12.30 -20.51 -5.18
N ALA A 28 11.03 -20.16 -4.98
CA ALA A 28 9.87 -20.98 -5.36
C ALA A 28 9.08 -20.40 -6.55
N VAL A 29 9.22 -19.11 -6.85
CA VAL A 29 8.37 -18.39 -7.80
C VAL A 29 9.21 -17.40 -8.62
N ASN A 30 9.10 -17.50 -9.95
CA ASN A 30 9.73 -16.55 -10.87
C ASN A 30 9.16 -15.12 -10.71
N ALA A 31 9.83 -14.12 -11.28
CA ALA A 31 9.45 -12.71 -11.12
C ALA A 31 7.98 -12.42 -11.50
N ARG A 32 7.49 -13.00 -12.60
CA ARG A 32 6.10 -12.84 -13.05
C ARG A 32 5.10 -13.43 -12.05
N GLY A 33 5.41 -14.59 -11.47
CA GLY A 33 4.60 -15.22 -10.44
C GLY A 33 4.58 -14.42 -9.14
N ARG A 34 5.73 -13.88 -8.71
CA ARG A 34 5.80 -13.00 -7.52
C ARG A 34 4.94 -11.76 -7.70
N ARG A 35 4.97 -11.13 -8.88
CA ARG A 35 4.12 -9.98 -9.20
C ARG A 35 2.63 -10.29 -9.08
N ARG A 36 2.18 -11.46 -9.56
CA ARG A 36 0.79 -11.90 -9.40
C ARG A 36 0.40 -12.12 -7.94
N ILE A 37 1.31 -12.68 -7.13
CA ILE A 37 1.09 -12.88 -5.70
C ILE A 37 0.99 -11.53 -4.97
N VAL A 38 1.86 -10.57 -5.32
CA VAL A 38 1.81 -9.21 -4.80
C VAL A 38 0.49 -8.52 -5.13
N ASP A 39 0.06 -8.56 -6.39
CA ASP A 39 -1.22 -7.97 -6.81
C ASP A 39 -2.42 -8.59 -6.06
N ARG A 40 -2.48 -9.93 -5.93
CA ARG A 40 -3.56 -10.58 -5.17
C ARG A 40 -3.58 -10.21 -3.69
N MET A 41 -2.42 -10.20 -3.04
CA MET A 41 -2.32 -9.83 -1.62
C MET A 41 -2.73 -8.38 -1.42
N LEU A 42 -2.24 -7.47 -2.26
CA LEU A 42 -2.61 -6.07 -2.21
C LEU A 42 -4.13 -5.88 -2.37
N ARG A 43 -4.75 -6.52 -3.36
CA ARG A 43 -6.20 -6.46 -3.56
C ARG A 43 -7.00 -6.96 -2.35
N SER A 44 -6.50 -8.00 -1.68
CA SER A 44 -7.15 -8.54 -0.48
C SER A 44 -7.08 -7.53 0.68
N VAL A 45 -5.91 -6.91 0.88
CA VAL A 45 -5.72 -5.86 1.90
C VAL A 45 -6.58 -4.64 1.59
N LEU A 46 -6.61 -4.18 0.33
CA LEU A 46 -7.42 -3.03 -0.07
C LEU A 46 -8.92 -3.31 0.12
N SER A 47 -9.39 -4.52 -0.21
CA SER A 47 -10.78 -4.93 0.05
C SER A 47 -11.10 -4.90 1.54
N ALA A 48 -10.24 -5.47 2.40
CA ALA A 48 -10.45 -5.46 3.84
C ALA A 48 -10.46 -4.04 4.43
N CYS A 49 -9.64 -3.12 3.88
CA CYS A 49 -9.69 -1.72 4.25
C CYS A 49 -10.99 -1.04 3.80
N ASP A 50 -11.49 -1.35 2.61
CA ASP A 50 -12.75 -0.79 2.07
C ASP A 50 -13.99 -1.31 2.82
N ASP A 51 -13.97 -2.60 3.22
CA ASP A 51 -15.03 -3.23 4.01
C ASP A 51 -15.06 -2.71 5.47
N CYS A 52 -13.98 -2.09 5.94
CA CYS A 52 -13.91 -1.51 7.27
C CYS A 52 -14.54 -0.12 7.31
N ALA A 53 -15.80 -0.02 7.79
CA ALA A 53 -16.54 1.25 7.86
C ALA A 53 -15.84 2.41 8.61
N SER A 54 -14.89 2.09 9.49
CA SER A 54 -14.09 3.10 10.20
C SER A 54 -12.97 3.68 9.36
N VAL A 55 -12.48 2.96 8.34
CA VAL A 55 -11.44 3.43 7.41
C VAL A 55 -12.13 4.23 6.32
N THR A 56 -11.79 5.51 6.24
CA THR A 56 -12.42 6.43 5.27
C THR A 56 -11.59 6.60 4.00
N ASP A 57 -10.35 6.11 4.01
CA ASP A 57 -9.41 6.33 2.93
C ASP A 57 -8.23 5.34 2.98
N VAL A 58 -7.65 5.02 1.82
CA VAL A 58 -6.47 4.16 1.69
C VAL A 58 -5.41 4.83 0.82
N LEU A 59 -4.22 5.00 1.38
CA LEU A 59 -3.03 5.49 0.70
C LEU A 59 -1.99 4.38 0.60
N VAL A 60 -1.67 3.96 -0.62
CA VAL A 60 -0.55 3.06 -0.89
C VAL A 60 0.71 3.88 -1.13
N VAL A 61 1.79 3.56 -0.41
CA VAL A 61 3.12 4.10 -0.72
C VAL A 61 3.91 3.04 -1.47
N ALA A 62 4.24 3.32 -2.73
CA ALA A 62 4.83 2.37 -3.65
C ALA A 62 6.32 2.65 -3.88
N GLY A 63 7.17 1.63 -3.69
CA GLY A 63 8.62 1.75 -3.84
C GLY A 63 9.12 1.96 -5.27
N ASP A 64 8.27 1.75 -6.27
CA ASP A 64 8.57 2.04 -7.67
C ASP A 64 7.30 2.32 -8.50
N GLU A 65 7.49 2.87 -9.69
CA GLU A 65 6.44 3.13 -10.67
C GLU A 65 5.61 1.88 -11.05
N PRO A 66 6.22 0.69 -11.29
CA PRO A 66 5.47 -0.56 -11.46
C PRO A 66 4.53 -0.92 -10.31
N ALA A 67 4.96 -0.81 -9.06
CA ALA A 67 4.16 -1.04 -7.86
C ALA A 67 3.03 -0.01 -7.77
N GLY A 68 3.33 1.26 -8.07
CA GLY A 68 2.34 2.33 -8.13
C GLY A 68 1.23 2.03 -9.13
N ARG A 69 1.57 1.55 -10.33
CA ARG A 69 0.56 1.11 -11.32
C ARG A 69 -0.29 -0.06 -10.85
N VAL A 70 0.28 -1.02 -10.13
CA VAL A 70 -0.48 -2.15 -9.56
C VAL A 70 -1.48 -1.66 -8.52
N ALA A 71 -1.05 -0.76 -7.63
CA ALA A 71 -1.90 -0.16 -6.60
C ALA A 71 -3.02 0.70 -7.19
N ALA A 72 -2.70 1.58 -8.16
CA ALA A 72 -3.69 2.41 -8.84
C ALA A 72 -4.72 1.55 -9.60
N ALA A 73 -4.28 0.48 -10.28
CA ALA A 73 -5.18 -0.47 -10.94
C ALA A 73 -6.02 -1.33 -9.96
N ALA A 74 -5.75 -1.24 -8.66
CA ALA A 74 -6.56 -1.81 -7.60
C ALA A 74 -7.45 -0.77 -6.90
N GLY A 75 -7.51 0.47 -7.41
CA GLY A 75 -8.37 1.54 -6.90
C GLY A 75 -7.76 2.38 -5.78
N ALA A 76 -6.51 2.13 -5.39
CA ALA A 76 -5.87 2.86 -4.31
C ALA A 76 -5.35 4.23 -4.77
N ARG A 77 -5.34 5.21 -3.84
CA ARG A 77 -4.50 6.40 -4.00
C ARG A 77 -3.05 6.00 -3.82
N VAL A 78 -2.17 6.54 -4.66
CA VAL A 78 -0.75 6.16 -4.68
C VAL A 78 0.14 7.35 -4.40
N LEU A 79 1.12 7.14 -3.52
CA LEU A 79 2.31 7.96 -3.36
C LEU A 79 3.51 7.11 -3.79
N ILE A 80 4.36 7.61 -4.68
CA ILE A 80 5.65 6.94 -4.96
C ILE A 80 6.61 7.28 -3.82
N GLU A 81 7.33 6.28 -3.29
CA GLU A 81 8.34 6.48 -2.26
C GLU A 81 9.36 7.52 -2.73
N PRO A 82 9.54 8.64 -1.99
CA PRO A 82 10.48 9.68 -2.40
C PRO A 82 11.93 9.24 -2.25
N GLU A 83 12.19 8.36 -1.28
CA GLU A 83 13.48 7.72 -1.04
C GLU A 83 13.29 6.27 -0.58
N PRO A 84 14.25 5.37 -0.83
CA PRO A 84 14.11 3.97 -0.45
C PRO A 84 14.10 3.79 1.07
N GLY A 85 13.15 2.99 1.56
CA GLY A 85 13.14 2.56 2.97
C GLY A 85 11.78 2.72 3.61
N LEU A 86 11.43 1.78 4.49
CA LEU A 86 10.10 1.74 5.10
C LEU A 86 9.84 2.98 5.96
N ASP A 87 10.80 3.41 6.77
CA ASP A 87 10.60 4.56 7.68
C ASP A 87 10.36 5.86 6.91
N ALA A 88 11.13 6.08 5.84
CA ALA A 88 10.96 7.23 4.95
C ALA A 88 9.62 7.18 4.19
N ALA A 89 9.24 6.01 3.68
CA ALA A 89 7.96 5.79 3.03
C ALA A 89 6.78 6.12 3.97
N LEU A 90 6.85 5.65 5.22
CA LEU A 90 5.82 5.91 6.23
C LEU A 90 5.80 7.38 6.64
N ALA A 91 6.94 8.02 6.81
CA ALA A 91 7.02 9.46 7.11
C ALA A 91 6.37 10.30 6.00
N ALA A 92 6.67 9.99 4.73
CA ALA A 92 6.10 10.65 3.57
C ALA A 92 4.57 10.43 3.47
N ALA A 93 4.10 9.19 3.68
CA ALA A 93 2.66 8.90 3.72
C ALA A 93 1.95 9.66 4.84
N ASN A 94 2.54 9.67 6.04
CA ASN A 94 1.94 10.32 7.19
C ASN A 94 1.87 11.85 6.98
N ALA A 95 2.88 12.44 6.33
CA ALA A 95 2.84 13.85 5.92
C ALA A 95 1.73 14.11 4.88
N ALA A 96 1.57 13.23 3.89
CA ALA A 96 0.49 13.31 2.90
C ALA A 96 -0.91 13.14 3.54
N ALA A 97 -1.00 12.38 4.63
CA ALA A 97 -2.20 12.16 5.42
C ALA A 97 -2.31 13.11 6.64
N SER A 98 -1.57 14.23 6.67
CA SER A 98 -1.48 15.15 7.83
C SER A 98 -2.83 15.73 8.31
N ARG A 99 -3.87 15.69 7.49
CA ARG A 99 -5.24 16.14 7.83
C ARG A 99 -6.10 15.02 8.44
N ALA A 100 -5.63 13.78 8.41
CA ALA A 100 -6.30 12.65 9.02
C ALA A 100 -6.32 12.80 10.55
N ARG A 101 -7.39 12.33 11.18
CA ARG A 101 -7.47 12.22 12.64
C ARG A 101 -6.62 11.05 13.14
N VAL A 102 -6.59 9.97 12.37
CA VAL A 102 -5.86 8.74 12.68
C VAL A 102 -5.25 8.20 11.40
N THR A 103 -4.00 7.75 11.50
CA THR A 103 -3.35 6.95 10.46
C THR A 103 -3.10 5.54 10.99
N LEU A 104 -3.25 4.54 10.13
CA LEU A 104 -3.07 3.13 10.47
C LEU A 104 -2.19 2.46 9.42
N VAL A 105 -1.11 1.80 9.83
CA VAL A 105 -0.23 1.12 8.89
C VAL A 105 -0.69 -0.33 8.72
N VAL A 106 -1.04 -0.72 7.50
CA VAL A 106 -1.53 -2.07 7.16
C VAL A 106 -0.56 -2.72 6.17
N ALA A 107 0.03 -3.85 6.55
CA ALA A 107 1.00 -4.54 5.71
C ALA A 107 0.36 -5.09 4.42
N ALA A 108 0.99 -4.85 3.27
CA ALA A 108 0.48 -5.24 1.95
C ALA A 108 0.54 -6.75 1.64
N ASP A 109 1.04 -7.57 2.57
CA ASP A 109 1.25 -9.02 2.41
C ASP A 109 0.39 -9.86 3.36
N LEU A 110 -0.77 -9.32 3.77
CA LEU A 110 -1.80 -10.00 4.56
C LEU A 110 -2.96 -10.47 3.66
N PRO A 111 -2.83 -11.57 2.87
CA PRO A 111 -3.86 -12.04 1.94
C PRO A 111 -5.17 -12.48 2.60
N LEU A 112 -5.17 -12.69 3.92
CA LEU A 112 -6.32 -13.18 4.69
C LEU A 112 -6.88 -12.11 5.64
N ALA A 113 -6.55 -10.84 5.42
CA ALA A 113 -7.18 -9.73 6.14
C ALA A 113 -8.69 -9.70 5.85
N THR A 114 -9.48 -9.37 6.88
CA THR A 114 -10.95 -9.30 6.87
C THR A 114 -11.42 -8.17 7.76
#